data_AF-A0AB38PC30-F1
#
_entry.id   AF-A0AB38PC30-F1
#
_cell.length_a   1.000
_cell.length_b   1.000
_cell.length_c   1.000
_cell.angle_alpha   90.00
_cell.angle_beta   90.00
_cell.angle_gamma   90.00
#
_symmetry.space_group_name_H-M   'P 1'
#
loop_
_entity.id
_entity.type
_entity.pdbx_description
1 polymer ?
#
loop_
_entity_poly.entity_id
_entity_poly.type
_entity_poly.pdbx_seq_one_letter_code
_entity_poly.pdbx_strand_id
1 'polypeptide(L)'
;MECLACGGNVKRDDKFCQYCGHDLMADNLKTVDKEEISPNLTCPSCHEIVDESDKFCTNCGYDLTNTDTQAIPGAFVHNNQQVEITENMNLAYEAKNLFNNTTKSIGRLAGNEEVLNLNLKDMFSEVFKSHAKHESDDIFIAGMKNTTPHIKDVSQEWAKPWVFSRVFLALGITFMVLLILVNTFANTNALPGLIFIGALIVPISGLIFFYESNAFQNISFFEVLKMFFIGGVFSLLSTIILYNFVSFSDELETYGIMTITDAFLIGLVEELGKAIIVILFINYLKTNKILNGLLIGAFIGAGFAVFETAGYILNYGILSTGTPDLTEIMDITILRGWSAIGGHLVWASIIGAAAVIVKDARHFTWANILDKRFLFFFFVSVILHCIWDTDITVLGSSNLKMVFLIIIAWIFVFILMKSGLNQVNQIQNDYLEMEGRQR
;
A
#
# COMPACT_ATOMS: atom_id res chain seq x y z
N MET A 1 58.31 -16.46 44.59
CA MET A 1 57.83 -15.73 43.40
C MET A 1 56.90 -14.63 43.89
N GLU A 2 56.65 -13.60 43.10
CA GLU A 2 55.67 -12.56 43.45
C GLU A 2 54.33 -12.87 42.81
N CYS A 3 53.25 -12.70 43.57
CA CYS A 3 51.89 -12.89 43.05
C CYS A 3 51.54 -11.74 42.09
N LEU A 4 51.19 -12.05 40.82
CA LEU A 4 50.90 -11.05 39.79
C LEU A 4 49.65 -10.20 40.09
N ALA A 5 48.76 -10.68 40.97
CA ALA A 5 47.56 -9.96 41.36
C ALA A 5 47.77 -8.93 42.50
N CYS A 6 48.77 -9.11 43.36
CA CYS A 6 48.93 -8.24 44.56
C CYS A 6 50.37 -7.88 44.93
N GLY A 7 51.39 -8.44 44.25
CA GLY A 7 52.80 -8.21 44.54
C GLY A 7 53.33 -8.88 45.82
N GLY A 8 52.52 -9.67 46.53
CA GLY A 8 52.95 -10.39 47.74
C GLY A 8 53.95 -11.51 47.44
N ASN A 9 54.97 -11.65 48.28
CA ASN A 9 55.99 -12.71 48.14
C ASN A 9 55.46 -14.07 48.61
N VAL A 10 55.38 -15.03 47.70
CA VAL A 10 54.84 -16.39 47.92
C VAL A 10 55.89 -17.46 47.63
N LYS A 11 55.77 -18.63 48.27
CA LYS A 11 56.69 -19.75 48.02
C LYS A 11 56.34 -20.41 46.68
N ARG A 12 57.31 -21.08 46.07
CA ARG A 12 57.19 -21.60 44.69
C ARG A 12 56.19 -22.75 44.55
N ASP A 13 55.86 -23.42 45.65
CA ASP A 13 55.00 -24.61 45.69
C ASP A 13 53.59 -24.31 46.26
N ASP A 14 53.29 -23.04 46.55
CA ASP A 14 51.99 -22.63 47.07
C ASP A 14 50.95 -22.59 45.93
N LYS A 15 49.79 -23.24 46.13
CA LYS A 15 48.70 -23.27 45.13
C LYS A 15 47.89 -21.96 45.09
N PHE A 16 47.78 -21.27 46.21
CA PHE A 16 47.07 -20.00 46.32
C PHE A 16 47.90 -18.97 47.07
N CYS A 17 47.77 -17.69 46.70
CA CYS A 17 48.43 -16.60 47.40
C CYS A 17 47.84 -16.43 48.80
N GLN A 18 48.64 -16.64 49.84
CA GLN A 18 48.23 -16.49 51.24
C GLN A 18 47.79 -15.07 51.65
N TYR A 19 48.06 -14.04 50.83
CA TYR A 19 47.69 -12.66 51.13
C TYR A 19 46.38 -12.19 50.47
N CYS A 20 46.00 -12.76 49.32
CA CYS A 20 44.81 -12.33 48.57
C CYS A 20 43.92 -13.47 48.03
N GLY A 21 44.32 -14.72 48.20
CA GLY A 21 43.56 -15.90 47.75
C GLY A 21 43.66 -16.23 46.26
N HIS A 22 44.47 -15.50 45.47
CA HIS A 22 44.64 -15.73 44.03
C HIS A 22 45.29 -17.09 43.72
N ASP A 23 44.79 -17.82 42.73
CA ASP A 23 45.32 -19.13 42.31
C ASP A 23 46.61 -18.95 41.48
N LEU A 24 47.73 -19.45 42.02
CA LEU A 24 49.06 -19.28 41.44
C LEU A 24 49.42 -20.39 40.44
N MET A 25 48.59 -21.43 40.34
CA MET A 25 48.80 -22.53 39.40
C MET A 25 48.37 -22.14 37.97
N ALA A 26 47.51 -21.13 37.82
CA ALA A 26 47.09 -20.60 36.53
C ALA A 26 48.21 -19.81 35.81
N ASP A 27 49.18 -19.26 36.56
CA ASP A 27 50.27 -18.43 36.01
C ASP A 27 51.48 -19.25 35.52
N ASN A 28 51.63 -20.50 35.97
CA ASN A 28 52.78 -21.36 35.60
C ASN A 28 52.61 -22.12 34.27
N LEU A 29 51.53 -21.88 33.51
CA LEU A 29 51.27 -22.51 32.20
C LEU A 29 51.70 -21.65 31.00
N LYS A 30 52.31 -20.48 31.23
CA LYS A 30 52.82 -19.61 30.15
C LYS A 30 54.33 -19.66 29.99
N THR A 31 54.89 -20.85 29.81
CA THR A 31 56.15 -21.01 29.08
C THR A 31 56.15 -22.37 28.40
N VAL A 32 56.22 -22.32 27.06
CA VAL A 32 56.65 -23.35 26.09
C VAL A 32 55.61 -23.59 24.98
N ASP A 33 56.10 -23.30 23.77
CA ASP A 33 55.68 -23.63 22.40
C ASP A 33 54.62 -22.81 21.66
N LYS A 34 55.06 -22.39 20.46
CA LYS A 34 54.35 -21.66 19.42
C LYS A 34 53.45 -22.63 18.64
N GLU A 35 52.15 -22.40 18.62
CA GLU A 35 51.25 -22.85 17.55
C GLU A 35 50.33 -21.70 17.15
N GLU A 36 50.12 -21.60 15.83
CA GLU A 36 49.46 -20.52 15.13
C GLU A 36 47.94 -20.48 15.43
N ILE A 37 47.43 -19.32 15.83
CA ILE A 37 45.99 -19.07 15.99
C ILE A 37 45.42 -18.67 14.62
N SER A 38 44.65 -19.56 13.99
CA SER A 38 43.77 -19.19 12.90
C SER A 38 42.53 -18.46 13.45
N PRO A 39 42.11 -17.31 12.89
CA PRO A 39 40.88 -16.66 13.31
C PRO A 39 39.67 -17.46 12.80
N ASN A 40 38.87 -18.02 13.71
CA ASN A 40 37.61 -18.66 13.34
C ASN A 40 36.66 -17.63 12.70
N LEU A 41 36.30 -17.84 11.45
CA LEU A 41 35.34 -17.03 10.71
C LEU A 41 33.93 -17.33 11.25
N THR A 42 33.11 -16.31 11.48
CA THR A 42 31.74 -16.49 12.00
C THR A 42 30.72 -15.82 11.08
N CYS A 43 29.55 -16.44 10.92
CA CYS A 43 28.46 -15.89 10.13
C CYS A 43 27.99 -14.54 10.70
N PRO A 44 27.93 -13.45 9.90
CA PRO A 44 27.47 -12.14 10.38
C PRO A 44 26.01 -12.12 10.85
N SER A 45 25.19 -13.06 10.38
CA SER A 45 23.75 -13.08 10.66
C SER A 45 23.40 -13.89 11.91
N CYS A 46 24.10 -14.98 12.20
CA CYS A 46 23.75 -15.90 13.30
C CYS A 46 24.92 -16.25 14.23
N HIS A 47 26.13 -15.76 13.94
CA HIS A 47 27.36 -15.95 14.73
C HIS A 47 27.86 -17.41 14.83
N GLU A 48 27.30 -18.32 14.05
CA GLU A 48 27.82 -19.68 13.90
C GLU A 48 29.22 -19.65 13.28
N ILE A 49 30.10 -20.56 13.70
CA ILE A 49 31.42 -20.72 13.10
C ILE A 49 31.24 -21.28 11.69
N VAL A 50 31.88 -20.65 10.71
CA VAL A 50 31.82 -21.04 9.29
C VAL A 50 33.24 -21.27 8.78
N ASP A 51 33.39 -22.20 7.83
CA ASP A 51 34.69 -22.44 7.22
C ASP A 51 34.97 -21.42 6.11
N GLU A 52 36.24 -21.11 5.84
CA GLU A 52 36.63 -20.16 4.78
C GLU A 52 36.15 -20.59 3.37
N SER A 53 35.81 -21.87 3.17
CA SER A 53 35.28 -22.39 1.91
C SER A 53 33.76 -22.32 1.76
N ASP A 54 33.03 -21.93 2.82
CA ASP A 54 31.58 -21.92 2.81
C ASP A 54 31.04 -20.72 2.03
N LYS A 55 30.21 -21.00 1.02
CA LYS A 55 29.48 -19.96 0.26
C LYS A 55 28.22 -19.50 0.98
N PHE A 56 27.64 -20.37 1.81
CA PHE A 56 26.43 -20.10 2.57
C PHE A 56 26.58 -20.68 3.98
N CYS A 57 26.07 -19.96 4.99
CA CYS A 57 25.98 -20.48 6.34
C CYS A 57 25.03 -21.68 6.39
N THR A 58 25.51 -22.82 6.88
CA THR A 58 24.74 -24.07 6.98
C THR A 58 23.61 -24.02 8.01
N ASN A 59 23.69 -23.09 8.98
CA ASN A 59 22.67 -22.92 10.02
C ASN A 59 21.52 -22.00 9.57
N CYS A 60 21.80 -20.86 8.94
CA CYS A 60 20.78 -19.85 8.62
C CYS A 60 20.60 -19.52 7.12
N GLY A 61 21.47 -20.03 6.25
CA GLY A 61 21.40 -19.79 4.79
C GLY A 61 21.97 -18.44 4.32
N TYR A 62 22.65 -17.68 5.19
CA TYR A 62 23.27 -16.40 4.82
C TYR A 62 24.40 -16.57 3.80
N ASP A 63 24.43 -15.75 2.74
CA ASP A 63 25.45 -15.77 1.69
C ASP A 63 26.73 -15.07 2.17
N LEU A 64 27.81 -15.84 2.32
CA LEU A 64 29.10 -15.38 2.84
C LEU A 64 29.99 -14.75 1.76
N THR A 65 29.54 -14.72 0.49
CA THR A 65 30.35 -14.24 -0.64
C THR A 65 30.24 -12.73 -0.90
N ASN A 66 29.35 -12.03 -0.20
CA ASN A 66 29.14 -10.58 -0.31
C ASN A 66 29.73 -9.82 0.89
N THR A 67 31.06 -9.70 0.94
CA THR A 67 31.72 -8.73 1.83
C THR A 67 32.10 -7.48 1.03
N ASP A 68 31.20 -6.49 0.99
CA ASP A 68 31.55 -5.13 0.60
C ASP A 68 32.45 -4.51 1.68
N THR A 69 33.75 -4.52 1.40
CA THR A 69 34.82 -3.87 2.15
C THR A 69 34.65 -2.35 2.19
N GLN A 70 34.43 -1.79 3.38
CA GLN A 70 35.04 -0.51 3.78
C GLN A 70 35.76 -0.70 5.12
N ALA A 71 37.05 -1.01 5.03
CA ALA A 71 37.98 -0.97 6.14
C ALA A 71 38.53 0.46 6.30
N ILE A 72 38.39 1.06 7.48
CA ILE A 72 39.24 2.15 7.96
C ILE A 72 39.99 1.61 9.20
N PRO A 73 41.34 1.64 9.22
CA PRO A 73 42.11 1.15 10.34
C PRO A 73 42.33 2.24 11.40
N GLY A 74 42.09 1.89 12.67
CA GLY A 74 42.71 2.56 13.81
C GLY A 74 41.75 3.17 14.84
N ALA A 75 42.03 2.84 16.10
CA ALA A 75 41.52 3.41 17.34
C ALA A 75 40.10 2.99 17.77
N PHE A 76 40.01 1.91 18.55
CA PHE A 76 39.02 1.80 19.61
C PHE A 76 39.69 1.52 20.95
N VAL A 77 39.63 2.56 21.79
CA VAL A 77 39.86 2.53 23.24
C VAL A 77 38.84 1.56 23.84
N HIS A 78 39.33 0.56 24.58
CA HIS A 78 38.51 -0.30 25.42
C HIS A 78 37.86 0.57 26.52
N ASN A 79 36.58 0.89 26.36
CA ASN A 79 35.74 1.24 27.50
C ASN A 79 34.97 -0.02 27.91
N ASN A 80 35.28 -0.50 29.11
CA ASN A 80 34.44 -1.42 29.87
C ASN A 80 33.06 -0.78 30.06
N GLN A 81 32.12 -1.12 29.20
CA GLN A 81 30.72 -1.16 29.57
C GLN A 81 30.32 -2.62 29.56
N GLN A 82 30.05 -3.14 30.76
CA GLN A 82 29.21 -4.32 30.92
C GLN A 82 27.95 -4.08 30.08
N VAL A 83 27.85 -4.78 28.96
CA VAL A 83 26.57 -4.94 28.27
C VAL A 83 25.77 -5.90 29.14
N GLU A 84 24.97 -5.33 30.04
CA GLU A 84 23.72 -5.98 30.39
C GLU A 84 22.98 -6.21 29.07
N ILE A 85 22.87 -7.47 28.67
CA ILE A 85 21.92 -7.89 27.64
C ILE A 85 20.54 -7.69 28.27
N THR A 86 20.04 -6.46 28.23
CA THR A 86 18.62 -6.20 28.35
C THR A 86 18.02 -6.51 26.99
N GLU A 87 17.54 -7.75 26.82
CA GLU A 87 16.57 -8.09 25.78
C GLU A 87 15.30 -7.27 26.03
N ASN A 88 15.31 -6.02 25.59
CA ASN A 88 14.10 -5.26 25.32
C ASN A 88 14.15 -4.90 23.84
N MET A 89 13.95 -5.92 22.99
CA MET A 89 13.55 -5.69 21.60
C MET A 89 12.29 -4.84 21.63
N ASN A 90 12.44 -3.56 21.28
CA ASN A 90 11.30 -2.67 21.19
C ASN A 90 10.49 -3.09 19.96
N LEU A 91 9.33 -3.72 20.18
CA LEU A 91 8.40 -4.14 19.14
C LEU A 91 8.15 -3.03 18.09
N ALA A 92 8.18 -1.76 18.52
CA ALA A 92 8.05 -0.62 17.62
C ALA A 92 9.23 -0.46 16.65
N TYR A 93 10.46 -0.78 17.07
CA TYR A 93 11.64 -0.76 16.20
C TYR A 93 11.59 -1.88 15.16
N GLU A 94 11.22 -3.09 15.56
CA GLU A 94 11.08 -4.23 14.65
C GLU A 94 9.94 -4.02 13.65
N ALA A 95 8.78 -3.56 14.12
CA ALA A 95 7.65 -3.20 13.25
C ALA A 95 8.02 -2.10 12.24
N LYS A 96 8.79 -1.09 12.66
CA LYS A 96 9.30 -0.03 11.77
C LYS A 96 10.28 -0.58 10.74
N ASN A 97 11.18 -1.48 11.13
CA ASN A 97 12.14 -2.08 10.21
C ASN A 97 11.45 -2.99 9.20
N LEU A 98 10.51 -3.82 9.65
CA LEU A 98 9.67 -4.66 8.79
C LEU A 98 8.89 -3.78 7.79
N PHE A 99 8.22 -2.73 8.26
CA PHE A 99 7.50 -1.79 7.41
C PHE A 99 8.40 -1.14 6.35
N ASN A 100 9.59 -0.67 6.74
CA ASN A 100 10.54 -0.06 5.81
C ASN A 100 11.04 -1.07 4.76
N ASN A 101 11.35 -2.29 5.17
CA ASN A 101 11.81 -3.34 4.25
C ASN A 101 10.71 -3.78 3.29
N THR A 102 9.49 -3.99 3.78
CA THR A 102 8.33 -4.36 2.96
C THR A 102 7.98 -3.25 1.97
N THR A 103 7.89 -2.00 2.42
CA THR A 103 7.59 -0.85 1.54
C THR A 103 8.67 -0.66 0.48
N LYS A 104 9.95 -0.83 0.82
CA LYS A 104 11.05 -0.80 -0.14
C LYS A 104 10.96 -1.93 -1.16
N SER A 105 10.67 -3.17 -0.72
CA SER A 105 10.55 -4.31 -1.62
C SER A 105 9.40 -4.15 -2.62
N ILE A 106 8.23 -3.67 -2.15
CA ILE A 106 7.08 -3.39 -3.02
C ILE A 106 7.38 -2.19 -3.93
N GLY A 107 8.05 -1.16 -3.40
CA GLY A 107 8.51 0.00 -4.18
C GLY A 107 9.37 -0.43 -5.36
N ARG A 108 10.28 -1.39 -5.18
CA ARG A 108 11.14 -1.91 -6.27
C ARG A 108 10.32 -2.54 -7.39
N LEU A 109 9.24 -3.26 -7.07
CA LEU A 109 8.30 -3.78 -8.06
C LEU A 109 7.56 -2.66 -8.82
N ALA A 110 7.36 -1.52 -8.17
CA ALA A 110 6.77 -0.33 -8.76
C ALA A 110 7.77 0.58 -9.48
N GLY A 111 9.07 0.25 -9.51
CA GLY A 111 10.11 1.07 -10.14
C GLY A 111 10.74 2.14 -9.24
N ASN A 112 10.61 2.01 -7.91
CA ASN A 112 11.15 2.95 -6.93
C ASN A 112 12.03 2.25 -5.87
N GLU A 113 13.20 2.79 -5.55
CA GLU A 113 14.10 2.22 -4.51
C GLU A 113 14.04 2.96 -3.15
N GLU A 114 13.32 4.09 -3.10
CA GLU A 114 13.18 4.89 -1.88
C GLU A 114 12.20 4.27 -0.90
N VAL A 115 12.52 4.37 0.39
CA VAL A 115 11.59 4.01 1.47
C VAL A 115 10.41 4.98 1.48
N LEU A 116 9.22 4.45 1.71
CA LEU A 116 8.01 5.25 1.81
C LEU A 116 8.06 6.15 3.06
N ASN A 117 8.34 7.44 2.87
CA ASN A 117 8.22 8.45 3.92
C ASN A 117 6.90 9.20 3.78
N LEU A 118 5.86 8.73 4.47
CA LEU A 118 4.53 9.32 4.44
C LEU A 118 4.38 10.40 5.51
N ASN A 119 4.17 11.65 5.06
CA ASN A 119 3.71 12.71 5.94
C ASN A 119 2.22 13.01 5.67
N LEU A 120 1.33 12.13 6.17
CA LEU A 120 -0.12 12.28 6.02
C LEU A 120 -0.63 13.60 6.60
N LYS A 121 0.01 14.12 7.65
CA LYS A 121 -0.34 15.41 8.25
C LYS A 121 -0.13 16.57 7.28
N ASP A 122 0.93 16.53 6.48
CA ASP A 122 1.19 17.54 5.45
C ASP A 122 0.25 17.36 4.25
N MET A 123 0.02 16.12 3.80
CA MET A 123 -0.89 15.84 2.69
C MET A 123 -2.32 16.36 2.95
N PHE A 124 -2.81 16.25 4.18
CA PHE A 124 -4.15 16.73 4.56
C PHE A 124 -4.14 18.12 5.23
N SER A 125 -3.05 18.89 5.13
CA SER A 125 -2.92 20.18 5.84
C SER A 125 -3.90 21.26 5.37
N GLU A 126 -4.35 21.17 4.12
CA GLU A 126 -5.25 22.15 3.50
C GLU A 126 -6.73 21.85 3.76
N VAL A 127 -7.09 20.62 4.19
CA VAL A 127 -8.49 20.18 4.35
C VAL A 127 -9.32 21.12 5.24
N PHE A 128 -8.74 21.63 6.33
CA PHE A 128 -9.45 22.47 7.31
C PHE A 128 -9.28 23.97 7.07
N LYS A 129 -8.57 24.38 6.01
CA LYS A 129 -8.37 25.79 5.70
C LYS A 129 -9.49 26.37 4.86
N SER A 130 -9.59 27.70 4.87
CA SER A 130 -10.47 28.44 3.98
C SER A 130 -9.76 28.66 2.65
N HIS A 131 -10.47 28.36 1.56
CA HIS A 131 -9.99 28.52 0.19
C HIS A 131 -10.92 29.45 -0.57
N ALA A 132 -10.38 30.27 -1.46
CA ALA A 132 -11.18 31.08 -2.36
C ALA A 132 -11.84 30.20 -3.44
N LYS A 133 -13.00 30.63 -3.95
CA LYS A 133 -13.76 29.86 -4.94
C LYS A 133 -12.95 29.50 -6.20
N HIS A 134 -12.13 30.43 -6.69
CA HIS A 134 -11.33 30.21 -7.90
C HIS A 134 -10.33 29.07 -7.72
N GLU A 135 -9.83 28.80 -6.51
CA GLU A 135 -8.91 27.69 -6.25
C GLU A 135 -9.57 26.33 -6.53
N SER A 136 -10.86 26.18 -6.21
CA SER A 136 -11.60 24.98 -6.61
C SER A 136 -11.87 24.92 -8.10
N ASP A 137 -12.14 26.07 -8.73
CA ASP A 137 -12.37 26.14 -10.18
C ASP A 137 -11.10 25.72 -10.95
N ASP A 138 -9.93 26.16 -10.49
CA ASP A 138 -8.61 25.83 -11.06
C ASP A 138 -8.35 24.31 -11.07
N ILE A 139 -8.75 23.60 -10.01
CA ILE A 139 -8.68 22.14 -9.93
C ILE A 139 -9.55 21.49 -11.02
N PHE A 140 -10.80 21.93 -11.18
CA PHE A 140 -11.72 21.33 -12.15
C PHE A 140 -11.40 21.66 -13.61
N ILE A 141 -10.71 22.77 -13.88
CA ILE A 141 -10.26 23.12 -15.24
C ILE A 141 -8.92 22.49 -15.60
N ALA A 142 -8.25 21.79 -14.69
CA ALA A 142 -7.00 21.10 -14.96
C ALA A 142 -7.16 20.06 -16.09
N GLY A 143 -6.07 19.73 -16.79
CA GLY A 143 -6.08 18.77 -17.89
C GLY A 143 -6.68 19.26 -19.21
N MET A 144 -6.92 20.57 -19.37
CA MET A 144 -7.26 21.19 -20.65
C MET A 144 -5.99 21.69 -21.36
N LYS A 145 -6.14 22.08 -22.64
CA LYS A 145 -5.01 22.52 -23.50
C LYS A 145 -4.15 23.62 -22.86
N ASN A 146 -4.77 24.56 -22.15
CA ASN A 146 -4.09 25.74 -21.59
C ASN A 146 -3.81 25.63 -20.08
N THR A 147 -4.32 24.59 -19.42
CA THR A 147 -4.24 24.41 -17.95
C THR A 147 -3.42 23.19 -17.55
N THR A 148 -3.03 22.35 -18.51
CA THR A 148 -2.08 21.26 -18.27
C THR A 148 -0.68 21.88 -18.08
N PRO A 149 -0.03 21.68 -16.91
CA PRO A 149 1.29 22.25 -16.65
C PRO A 149 2.33 21.68 -17.61
N HIS A 150 3.31 22.50 -17.97
CA HIS A 150 4.49 22.01 -18.67
C HIS A 150 5.29 21.11 -17.73
N ILE A 151 6.05 20.15 -18.25
CA ILE A 151 6.74 19.15 -17.42
C ILE A 151 7.62 19.79 -16.34
N LYS A 152 8.26 20.93 -16.62
CA LYS A 152 9.08 21.69 -15.65
C LYS A 152 8.30 22.26 -14.46
N ASP A 153 7.00 22.48 -14.63
CA ASP A 153 6.13 23.11 -13.63
C ASP A 153 5.31 22.07 -12.85
N VAL A 154 5.45 20.78 -13.18
CA VAL A 154 4.80 19.67 -12.46
C VAL A 154 5.42 19.54 -11.07
N SER A 155 4.58 19.50 -10.03
CA SER A 155 5.05 19.33 -8.66
C SER A 155 5.70 17.96 -8.47
N GLN A 156 6.89 17.97 -7.85
CA GLN A 156 7.56 16.76 -7.35
C GLN A 156 7.09 16.37 -5.94
N GLU A 157 6.48 17.31 -5.23
CA GLU A 157 5.99 17.13 -3.87
C GLU A 157 4.60 16.50 -3.85
N TRP A 158 4.25 15.91 -2.71
CA TRP A 158 2.92 15.39 -2.46
C TRP A 158 1.86 16.49 -2.65
N ALA A 159 0.80 16.15 -3.38
CA ALA A 159 -0.36 17.01 -3.49
C ALA A 159 -1.01 17.22 -2.11
N LYS A 160 -1.71 18.35 -1.96
CA LYS A 160 -2.45 18.69 -0.74
C LYS A 160 -3.94 18.77 -1.02
N PRO A 161 -4.61 17.62 -1.28
CA PRO A 161 -6.02 17.59 -1.66
C PRO A 161 -6.91 18.12 -0.53
N TRP A 162 -7.93 18.89 -0.89
CA TRP A 162 -8.90 19.46 0.04
C TRP A 162 -10.32 19.53 -0.51
N VAL A 163 -10.51 19.62 -1.83
CA VAL A 163 -11.83 19.70 -2.47
C VAL A 163 -12.63 18.43 -2.22
N PHE A 164 -11.99 17.26 -2.16
CA PHE A 164 -12.66 16.00 -1.84
C PHE A 164 -13.50 16.08 -0.56
N SER A 165 -13.01 16.79 0.46
CA SER A 165 -13.72 16.96 1.73
C SER A 165 -14.95 17.85 1.60
N ARG A 166 -14.90 18.86 0.72
CA ARG A 166 -16.04 19.75 0.44
C ARG A 166 -17.12 19.02 -0.35
N VAL A 167 -16.71 18.16 -1.29
CA VAL A 167 -17.61 17.27 -2.03
C VAL A 167 -18.27 16.26 -1.09
N PHE A 168 -17.50 15.65 -0.18
CA PHE A 168 -18.03 14.75 0.86
C PHE A 168 -19.10 15.45 1.70
N LEU A 169 -18.81 16.66 2.21
CA LEU A 169 -19.75 17.43 3.01
C LEU A 169 -21.01 17.81 2.22
N ALA A 170 -20.86 18.24 0.97
CA ALA A 170 -22.00 18.59 0.12
C ALA A 170 -22.93 17.38 -0.09
N LEU A 171 -22.37 16.23 -0.48
CA LEU A 171 -23.13 14.99 -0.66
C LEU A 171 -23.73 14.48 0.65
N GLY A 172 -23.00 14.58 1.76
CA GLY A 172 -23.49 14.23 3.09
C GLY A 172 -24.67 15.10 3.54
N ILE A 173 -24.62 16.41 3.31
CA ILE A 173 -25.75 17.32 3.56
C ILE A 173 -26.94 16.93 2.68
N THR A 174 -26.72 16.68 1.39
CA THR A 174 -27.79 16.22 0.48
C THR A 174 -28.42 14.93 0.97
N PHE A 175 -27.62 13.95 1.39
CA PHE A 175 -28.10 12.69 1.95
C PHE A 175 -28.94 12.90 3.20
N MET A 176 -28.49 13.73 4.15
CA MET A 176 -29.22 14.03 5.37
C MET A 176 -30.57 14.70 5.10
N VAL A 177 -30.62 15.64 4.14
CA VAL A 177 -31.87 16.28 3.73
C VAL A 177 -32.82 15.26 3.09
N LEU A 178 -32.32 14.38 2.22
CA LEU A 178 -33.13 13.31 1.62
C LEU A 178 -33.64 12.33 2.68
N LEU A 179 -32.82 11.97 3.66
CA LEU A 179 -33.21 11.10 4.75
C LEU A 179 -34.33 11.73 5.59
N ILE A 180 -34.25 13.03 5.87
CA ILE A 180 -35.33 13.77 6.55
C ILE A 180 -36.62 13.78 5.71
N LEU A 181 -36.52 13.97 4.38
CA LEU A 181 -37.68 13.93 3.49
C LEU A 181 -38.37 12.55 3.50
N VAL A 182 -37.59 11.47 3.50
CA VAL A 182 -38.14 10.10 3.57
C VAL A 182 -38.73 9.82 4.95
N ASN A 183 -37.96 10.05 6.03
CA ASN A 183 -38.33 9.61 7.37
C ASN A 183 -39.39 10.50 8.05
N THR A 184 -39.27 11.83 7.92
CA THR A 184 -40.14 12.79 8.63
C THR A 184 -41.37 13.16 7.79
N PHE A 185 -41.20 13.32 6.48
CA PHE A 185 -42.26 13.76 5.58
C PHE A 185 -42.92 12.62 4.79
N ALA A 186 -42.46 11.37 4.99
CA ALA A 186 -42.94 10.19 4.26
C ALA A 186 -42.93 10.35 2.73
N ASN A 187 -41.99 11.14 2.21
CA ASN A 187 -41.91 11.43 0.77
C ASN A 187 -41.14 10.32 0.05
N THR A 188 -41.86 9.35 -0.50
CA THR A 188 -41.29 8.22 -1.24
C THR A 188 -40.54 8.63 -2.51
N ASN A 189 -40.83 9.81 -3.08
CA ASN A 189 -40.09 10.32 -4.24
C ASN A 189 -38.63 10.70 -3.90
N ALA A 190 -38.31 10.89 -2.61
CA ALA A 190 -36.94 11.13 -2.17
C ALA A 190 -36.10 9.84 -2.09
N LEU A 191 -36.73 8.65 -2.17
CA LEU A 191 -36.07 7.37 -1.99
C LEU A 191 -35.03 7.05 -3.09
N PRO A 192 -35.29 7.24 -4.40
CA PRO A 192 -34.27 7.04 -5.42
C PRO A 192 -33.07 7.99 -5.22
N GLY A 193 -33.34 9.21 -4.78
CA GLY A 193 -32.30 10.18 -4.42
C GLY A 193 -31.47 9.70 -3.23
N LEU A 194 -32.11 9.18 -2.19
CA LEU A 194 -31.43 8.66 -0.99
C LEU A 194 -30.48 7.51 -1.35
N ILE A 195 -30.95 6.55 -2.15
CA ILE A 195 -30.17 5.41 -2.64
C ILE A 195 -28.96 5.90 -3.45
N PHE A 196 -29.20 6.76 -4.44
CA PHE A 196 -28.16 7.21 -5.36
C PHE A 196 -27.11 8.08 -4.67
N ILE A 197 -27.54 9.04 -3.84
CA ILE A 197 -26.61 9.89 -3.10
C ILE A 197 -25.84 9.06 -2.06
N GLY A 198 -26.51 8.14 -1.35
CA GLY A 198 -25.86 7.23 -0.40
C GLY A 198 -24.71 6.45 -1.03
N ALA A 199 -24.93 5.89 -2.23
CA ALA A 199 -23.91 5.19 -2.99
C ALA A 199 -22.78 6.11 -3.50
N LEU A 200 -23.06 7.41 -3.75
CA LEU A 200 -22.08 8.36 -4.32
C LEU A 200 -21.12 8.98 -3.31
N ILE A 201 -21.55 9.22 -2.06
CA ILE A 201 -20.83 10.08 -1.09
C ILE A 201 -19.34 9.74 -1.02
N VAL A 202 -19.01 8.49 -0.71
CA VAL A 202 -17.61 8.08 -0.50
C VAL A 202 -16.88 7.85 -1.83
N PRO A 203 -17.43 7.10 -2.82
CA PRO A 203 -16.75 6.88 -4.09
C PRO A 203 -16.42 8.16 -4.87
N ILE A 204 -17.33 9.15 -4.91
CA ILE A 204 -17.05 10.43 -5.58
C ILE A 204 -16.03 11.25 -4.79
N SER A 205 -16.10 11.26 -3.46
CA SER A 205 -15.10 11.96 -2.66
C SER A 205 -13.71 11.34 -2.85
N GLY A 206 -13.60 10.02 -2.83
CA GLY A 206 -12.36 9.31 -3.15
C GLY A 206 -11.86 9.62 -4.57
N LEU A 207 -12.77 9.64 -5.56
CA LEU A 207 -12.45 10.01 -6.93
C LEU A 207 -11.83 11.42 -7.01
N ILE A 208 -12.41 12.40 -6.32
CA ILE A 208 -11.87 13.76 -6.27
C ILE A 208 -10.51 13.79 -5.57
N PHE A 209 -10.32 13.02 -4.50
CA PHE A 209 -9.02 12.90 -3.84
C PHE A 209 -7.93 12.39 -4.81
N PHE A 210 -8.21 11.35 -5.60
CA PHE A 210 -7.25 10.85 -6.60
C PHE A 210 -7.00 11.89 -7.71
N TYR A 211 -8.04 12.61 -8.13
CA TYR A 211 -7.94 13.69 -9.12
C TYR A 211 -7.04 14.84 -8.66
N GLU A 212 -7.23 15.33 -7.43
CA GLU A 212 -6.36 16.34 -6.81
C GLU A 212 -4.94 15.81 -6.59
N SER A 213 -4.78 14.50 -6.35
CA SER A 213 -3.48 13.87 -6.11
C SER A 213 -2.67 13.58 -7.39
N ASN A 214 -3.25 13.78 -8.58
CA ASN A 214 -2.54 13.57 -9.83
C ASN A 214 -1.66 14.77 -10.17
N ALA A 215 -0.38 14.71 -9.78
CA ALA A 215 0.59 15.78 -10.02
C ALA A 215 0.68 16.23 -11.48
N PHE A 216 0.52 15.33 -12.45
CA PHE A 216 0.62 15.67 -13.87
C PHE A 216 -0.52 16.55 -14.40
N GLN A 217 -1.68 16.57 -13.74
CA GLN A 217 -2.83 17.41 -14.07
C GLN A 217 -3.17 17.45 -15.58
N ASN A 218 -3.06 16.30 -16.25
CA ASN A 218 -3.15 16.19 -17.72
C ASN A 218 -4.35 15.35 -18.21
N ILE A 219 -5.31 15.09 -17.33
CA ILE A 219 -6.58 14.43 -17.63
C ILE A 219 -7.68 15.40 -17.24
N SER A 220 -8.54 15.78 -18.18
CA SER A 220 -9.62 16.74 -17.91
C SER A 220 -10.73 16.12 -17.07
N PHE A 221 -11.47 16.96 -16.34
CA PHE A 221 -12.65 16.52 -15.60
C PHE A 221 -13.71 15.83 -16.49
N PHE A 222 -13.81 16.19 -17.77
CA PHE A 222 -14.73 15.51 -18.69
C PHE A 222 -14.31 14.06 -18.97
N GLU A 223 -13.01 13.79 -19.11
CA GLU A 223 -12.49 12.42 -19.22
C GLU A 223 -12.74 11.63 -17.93
N VAL A 224 -12.64 12.28 -16.77
CA VAL A 224 -12.99 11.70 -15.46
C VAL A 224 -14.42 11.20 -15.45
N LEU A 225 -15.39 12.03 -15.86
CA LEU A 225 -16.80 11.63 -15.93
C LEU A 225 -17.03 10.47 -16.90
N LYS A 226 -16.37 10.46 -18.07
CA LYS A 226 -16.48 9.33 -19.00
C LYS A 226 -15.97 8.03 -18.39
N MET A 227 -14.80 8.04 -17.74
CA MET A 227 -14.25 6.85 -17.09
C MET A 227 -15.14 6.37 -15.94
N PHE A 228 -15.67 7.29 -15.13
CA PHE A 228 -16.59 6.97 -14.05
C PHE A 228 -17.89 6.34 -14.57
N PHE A 229 -18.62 7.01 -15.46
CA PHE A 229 -19.92 6.53 -15.93
C PHE A 229 -19.80 5.39 -16.94
N ILE A 230 -19.09 5.61 -18.05
CA ILE A 230 -18.97 4.64 -19.13
C ILE A 230 -18.08 3.50 -18.65
N GLY A 231 -16.89 3.80 -18.14
CA GLY A 231 -15.96 2.77 -17.68
C GLY A 231 -16.53 1.94 -16.52
N GLY A 232 -17.17 2.58 -15.53
CA GLY A 232 -17.85 1.88 -14.43
C GLY A 232 -18.92 0.89 -14.93
N VAL A 233 -19.85 1.33 -15.78
CA VAL A 233 -20.91 0.45 -16.32
C VAL A 233 -20.33 -0.66 -17.19
N PHE A 234 -19.36 -0.36 -18.07
CA PHE A 234 -18.73 -1.39 -18.89
C PHE A 234 -17.94 -2.41 -18.06
N SER A 235 -17.40 -2.03 -16.90
CA SER A 235 -16.72 -2.97 -16.00
C SER A 235 -17.70 -3.91 -15.30
N LEU A 236 -18.90 -3.44 -14.94
CA LEU A 236 -20.00 -4.30 -14.49
C LEU A 236 -20.44 -5.25 -15.60
N LEU A 237 -20.64 -4.75 -16.82
CA LEU A 237 -21.00 -5.58 -17.97
C LEU A 237 -19.93 -6.67 -18.22
N SER A 238 -18.65 -6.29 -18.17
CA SER A 238 -17.54 -7.24 -18.31
C SER A 238 -17.59 -8.31 -17.22
N THR A 239 -17.87 -7.92 -15.98
CA THR A 239 -17.97 -8.83 -14.84
C THR A 239 -19.11 -9.83 -15.02
N ILE A 240 -20.30 -9.35 -15.41
CA ILE A 240 -21.46 -10.21 -15.70
C ILE A 240 -21.16 -11.21 -16.82
N ILE A 241 -20.48 -10.78 -17.89
CA ILE A 241 -20.08 -11.68 -18.97
C ILE A 241 -19.11 -12.75 -18.43
N LEU A 242 -18.11 -12.35 -17.65
CA LEU A 242 -17.11 -13.24 -17.06
C LEU A 242 -17.72 -14.26 -16.08
N TYR A 243 -18.78 -13.89 -15.36
CA TYR A 243 -19.49 -14.83 -14.48
C TYR A 243 -20.08 -16.04 -15.23
N ASN A 244 -20.34 -15.96 -16.54
CA ASN A 244 -20.78 -17.11 -17.34
C ASN A 244 -19.69 -18.16 -17.58
N PHE A 245 -18.42 -17.87 -17.22
CA PHE A 245 -17.27 -18.75 -17.43
C PHE A 245 -16.73 -19.34 -16.13
N VAL A 246 -17.38 -19.06 -14.99
CA VAL A 246 -17.06 -19.65 -13.69
C VAL A 246 -18.30 -20.35 -13.15
N SER A 247 -18.09 -21.32 -12.27
CA SER A 247 -19.15 -22.00 -11.55
C SER A 247 -18.91 -21.83 -10.06
N PHE A 248 -19.97 -21.57 -9.31
CA PHE A 248 -19.92 -21.40 -7.87
C PHE A 248 -20.27 -22.70 -7.16
N SER A 249 -20.00 -22.74 -5.85
CA SER A 249 -20.31 -23.88 -5.02
C SER A 249 -21.83 -24.13 -4.92
N ASP A 250 -22.21 -25.40 -4.73
CA ASP A 250 -23.61 -25.77 -4.46
C ASP A 250 -24.10 -25.10 -3.16
N GLU A 251 -23.18 -24.85 -2.21
CA GLU A 251 -23.45 -24.14 -0.96
C GLU A 251 -23.92 -22.70 -1.19
N LEU A 252 -23.25 -21.97 -2.08
CA LEU A 252 -23.66 -20.61 -2.44
C LEU A 252 -24.97 -20.62 -3.22
N GLU A 253 -25.10 -21.48 -4.23
CA GLU A 253 -26.28 -21.52 -5.10
C GLU A 253 -27.55 -22.00 -4.38
N THR A 254 -27.42 -22.96 -3.46
CA THR A 254 -28.56 -23.58 -2.77
C THR A 254 -28.91 -22.90 -1.46
N TYR A 255 -27.90 -22.52 -0.68
CA TYR A 255 -28.09 -22.02 0.69
C TYR A 255 -27.68 -20.55 0.87
N GLY A 256 -27.09 -19.92 -0.14
CA GLY A 256 -26.57 -18.55 -0.03
C GLY A 256 -25.34 -18.44 0.87
N ILE A 257 -24.67 -19.55 1.17
CA ILE A 257 -23.50 -19.58 2.06
C ILE A 257 -22.24 -19.44 1.22
N MET A 258 -21.53 -18.32 1.37
CA MET A 258 -20.33 -18.04 0.59
C MET A 258 -19.12 -18.80 1.14
N THR A 259 -18.51 -19.64 0.30
CA THR A 259 -17.24 -20.30 0.65
C THR A 259 -16.05 -19.38 0.35
N ILE A 260 -14.86 -19.70 0.89
CA ILE A 260 -13.63 -18.97 0.58
C ILE A 260 -13.29 -19.07 -0.92
N THR A 261 -13.59 -20.21 -1.55
CA THR A 261 -13.39 -20.40 -2.99
C THR A 261 -14.32 -19.50 -3.78
N ASP A 262 -15.59 -19.38 -3.39
CA ASP A 262 -16.54 -18.48 -4.05
C ASP A 262 -16.11 -17.02 -3.91
N ALA A 263 -15.74 -16.59 -2.70
CA ALA A 263 -15.24 -15.24 -2.45
C ALA A 263 -13.98 -14.92 -3.29
N PHE A 264 -13.07 -15.89 -3.43
CA PHE A 264 -11.90 -15.74 -4.31
C PHE A 264 -12.30 -15.62 -5.78
N LEU A 265 -13.24 -16.44 -6.26
CA LEU A 265 -13.71 -16.39 -7.65
C LEU A 265 -14.47 -15.09 -7.95
N ILE A 266 -15.31 -14.61 -7.04
CA ILE A 266 -15.95 -13.28 -7.12
C ILE A 266 -14.87 -12.22 -7.25
N GLY A 267 -13.96 -12.13 -6.27
CA GLY A 267 -12.88 -11.16 -6.30
C GLY A 267 -12.03 -11.22 -7.58
N LEU A 268 -11.72 -12.43 -8.05
CA LEU A 268 -10.96 -12.63 -9.28
C LEU A 268 -11.71 -12.12 -10.52
N VAL A 269 -12.97 -12.51 -10.67
CA VAL A 269 -13.80 -12.16 -11.84
C VAL A 269 -14.09 -10.66 -11.88
N GLU A 270 -14.42 -10.06 -10.74
CA GLU A 270 -14.73 -8.64 -10.70
C GLU A 270 -13.51 -7.76 -10.91
N GLU A 271 -12.37 -8.09 -10.31
CA GLU A 271 -11.14 -7.34 -10.51
C GLU A 271 -10.60 -7.54 -11.94
N LEU A 272 -10.79 -8.72 -12.54
CA LEU A 272 -10.48 -8.95 -13.96
C LEU A 272 -11.39 -8.10 -14.87
N GLY A 273 -12.69 -8.06 -14.60
CA GLY A 273 -13.65 -7.23 -15.35
C GLY A 273 -13.28 -5.75 -15.32
N LYS A 274 -12.88 -5.23 -14.15
CA LYS A 274 -12.36 -3.85 -14.01
C LYS A 274 -11.03 -3.69 -14.75
N ALA A 275 -10.09 -4.64 -14.61
CA ALA A 275 -8.78 -4.58 -15.25
C ALA A 275 -8.87 -4.45 -16.77
N ILE A 276 -9.78 -5.19 -17.42
CA ILE A 276 -10.03 -5.11 -18.86
C ILE A 276 -10.36 -3.67 -19.27
N ILE A 277 -11.33 -3.05 -18.60
CA ILE A 277 -11.77 -1.69 -18.93
C ILE A 277 -10.69 -0.66 -18.60
N VAL A 278 -9.99 -0.80 -17.48
CA VAL A 278 -8.86 0.06 -17.09
C VAL A 278 -7.76 0.04 -18.15
N ILE A 279 -7.36 -1.15 -18.61
CA ILE A 279 -6.32 -1.30 -19.65
C ILE A 279 -6.78 -0.71 -20.99
N LEU A 280 -8.07 -0.87 -21.35
CA LEU A 280 -8.62 -0.24 -22.56
C LEU A 280 -8.51 1.28 -22.50
N PHE A 281 -8.86 1.91 -21.37
CA PHE A 281 -8.72 3.36 -21.20
C PHE A 281 -7.26 3.83 -21.16
N ILE A 282 -6.36 3.08 -20.50
CA ILE A 282 -4.92 3.37 -20.51
C ILE A 282 -4.38 3.39 -21.94
N ASN A 283 -4.75 2.39 -22.75
CA ASN A 283 -4.34 2.31 -24.15
C ASN A 283 -4.99 3.39 -25.02
N TYR A 284 -6.28 3.69 -24.81
CA TYR A 284 -7.01 4.74 -25.52
C TYR A 284 -6.41 6.13 -25.28
N LEU A 285 -6.11 6.46 -24.01
CA LEU A 285 -5.49 7.73 -23.61
C LEU A 285 -3.98 7.77 -23.88
N LYS A 286 -3.37 6.65 -24.27
CA LYS A 286 -1.93 6.50 -24.55
C LYS A 286 -1.04 7.03 -23.42
N THR A 287 -1.49 6.92 -22.17
CA THR A 287 -0.73 7.44 -21.03
C THR A 287 0.38 6.47 -20.63
N ASN A 288 1.55 6.99 -20.23
CA ASN A 288 2.68 6.26 -19.68
C ASN A 288 3.03 6.73 -18.24
N LYS A 289 2.10 7.46 -17.60
CA LYS A 289 2.29 8.09 -16.30
C LYS A 289 1.64 7.25 -15.21
N ILE A 290 2.39 6.82 -14.19
CA ILE A 290 1.91 5.91 -13.14
C ILE A 290 0.72 6.55 -12.39
N LEU A 291 0.79 7.85 -12.09
CA LEU A 291 -0.31 8.58 -11.45
C LEU A 291 -1.57 8.61 -12.32
N ASN A 292 -1.45 8.65 -13.65
CA ASN A 292 -2.61 8.53 -14.54
C ASN A 292 -3.19 7.12 -14.50
N GLY A 293 -2.35 6.08 -14.37
CA GLY A 293 -2.80 4.70 -14.19
C GLY A 293 -3.63 4.54 -12.91
N LEU A 294 -3.11 5.03 -11.78
CA LEU A 294 -3.85 5.10 -10.50
C LEU A 294 -5.20 5.81 -10.69
N LEU A 295 -5.17 6.96 -11.35
CA LEU A 295 -6.35 7.80 -11.56
C LEU A 295 -7.43 7.11 -12.39
N ILE A 296 -7.07 6.55 -13.54
CA ILE A 296 -7.97 5.81 -14.44
C ILE A 296 -8.62 4.64 -13.68
N GLY A 297 -7.81 3.88 -12.94
CA GLY A 297 -8.27 2.78 -12.11
C GLY A 297 -9.28 3.25 -11.05
N ALA A 298 -8.94 4.29 -10.29
CA ALA A 298 -9.81 4.86 -9.27
C ALA A 298 -11.16 5.30 -9.84
N PHE A 299 -11.19 5.92 -11.02
CA PHE A 299 -12.43 6.41 -11.62
C PHE A 299 -13.36 5.29 -12.07
N ILE A 300 -12.82 4.27 -12.72
CA ILE A 300 -13.59 3.10 -13.16
C ILE A 300 -14.08 2.32 -11.93
N GLY A 301 -13.21 2.09 -10.94
CA GLY A 301 -13.58 1.43 -9.69
C GLY A 301 -14.61 2.20 -8.87
N ALA A 302 -14.53 3.54 -8.83
CA ALA A 302 -15.54 4.38 -8.21
C ALA A 302 -16.91 4.24 -8.91
N GLY A 303 -16.91 4.24 -10.25
CA GLY A 303 -18.12 4.01 -11.03
C GLY A 303 -18.74 2.65 -10.73
N PHE A 304 -17.94 1.59 -10.77
CA PHE A 304 -18.35 0.23 -10.40
C PHE A 304 -18.99 0.21 -9.00
N ALA A 305 -18.31 0.75 -7.99
CA ALA A 305 -18.77 0.77 -6.62
C ALA A 305 -20.12 1.49 -6.45
N VAL A 306 -20.32 2.61 -7.15
CA VAL A 306 -21.57 3.40 -7.06
C VAL A 306 -22.74 2.61 -7.63
N PHE A 307 -22.60 2.07 -8.83
CA PHE A 307 -23.69 1.34 -9.49
C PHE A 307 -24.03 0.04 -8.76
N GLU A 308 -23.02 -0.67 -8.29
CA GLU A 308 -23.20 -1.89 -7.51
C GLU A 308 -23.86 -1.59 -6.15
N THR A 309 -23.36 -0.60 -5.41
CA THR A 309 -23.90 -0.23 -4.09
C THR A 309 -25.34 0.27 -4.21
N ALA A 310 -25.66 1.09 -5.22
CA ALA A 310 -27.04 1.50 -5.47
C ALA A 310 -27.96 0.31 -5.75
N GLY A 311 -27.46 -0.70 -6.49
CA GLY A 311 -28.17 -1.96 -6.72
C GLY A 311 -28.43 -2.74 -5.44
N TYR A 312 -27.44 -2.85 -4.55
CA TYR A 312 -27.59 -3.52 -3.26
C TYR A 312 -28.59 -2.81 -2.34
N ILE A 313 -28.50 -1.49 -2.21
CA ILE A 313 -29.44 -0.71 -1.40
C ILE A 313 -30.87 -0.88 -1.94
N LEU A 314 -31.06 -0.84 -3.27
CA LEU A 314 -32.36 -1.06 -3.90
C LEU A 314 -32.88 -2.50 -3.67
N ASN A 315 -32.03 -3.51 -3.87
CA ASN A 315 -32.44 -4.90 -3.81
C ASN A 315 -32.85 -5.31 -2.39
N TYR A 316 -31.97 -5.10 -1.42
CA TYR A 316 -32.23 -5.51 -0.04
C TYR A 316 -33.19 -4.55 0.67
N GLY A 317 -33.06 -3.24 0.40
CA GLY A 317 -33.87 -2.22 1.05
C GLY A 317 -35.31 -2.11 0.53
N ILE A 318 -35.63 -2.66 -0.64
CA ILE A 318 -36.96 -2.52 -1.25
C ILE A 318 -37.44 -3.83 -1.90
N LEU A 319 -36.64 -4.42 -2.81
CA LEU A 319 -37.13 -5.51 -3.66
C LEU A 319 -37.33 -6.82 -2.90
N SER A 320 -36.45 -7.10 -1.93
CA SER A 320 -36.46 -8.34 -1.14
C SER A 320 -37.67 -8.45 -0.20
N THR A 321 -38.15 -7.31 0.32
CA THR A 321 -39.29 -7.23 1.25
C THR A 321 -40.59 -6.79 0.56
N GLY A 322 -40.50 -6.25 -0.67
CA GLY A 322 -41.63 -5.71 -1.44
C GLY A 322 -42.07 -4.30 -1.03
N THR A 323 -41.48 -3.75 0.03
CA THR A 323 -41.78 -2.40 0.55
C THR A 323 -40.50 -1.74 1.08
N PRO A 324 -40.33 -0.41 0.97
CA PRO A 324 -39.13 0.24 1.48
C PRO A 324 -38.90 0.01 2.98
N ASP A 325 -37.77 -0.60 3.33
CA ASP A 325 -37.26 -0.72 4.69
C ASP A 325 -36.09 0.24 4.88
N LEU A 326 -36.34 1.32 5.63
CA LEU A 326 -35.34 2.35 5.86
C LEU A 326 -34.17 1.85 6.72
N THR A 327 -34.36 0.82 7.55
CA THR A 327 -33.30 0.26 8.38
C THR A 327 -32.28 -0.44 7.50
N GLU A 328 -32.74 -1.35 6.63
CA GLU A 328 -31.89 -2.07 5.67
C GLU A 328 -31.18 -1.12 4.71
N ILE A 329 -31.90 -0.11 4.19
CA ILE A 329 -31.31 0.93 3.33
C ILE A 329 -30.15 1.61 4.06
N MET A 330 -30.34 2.00 5.32
CA MET A 330 -29.33 2.69 6.10
C MET A 330 -28.15 1.79 6.46
N ASP A 331 -28.40 0.55 6.88
CA ASP A 331 -27.35 -0.39 7.28
C ASP A 331 -26.42 -0.72 6.11
N ILE A 332 -26.98 -0.99 4.93
CA ILE A 332 -26.20 -1.25 3.72
C ILE A 332 -25.47 0.01 3.25
N THR A 333 -26.14 1.16 3.27
CA THR A 333 -25.53 2.44 2.86
C THR A 333 -24.33 2.77 3.75
N ILE A 334 -24.47 2.59 5.07
CA ILE A 334 -23.38 2.84 6.01
C ILE A 334 -22.27 1.84 5.76
N LEU A 335 -22.57 0.53 5.80
CA LEU A 335 -21.58 -0.55 5.65
C LEU A 335 -20.75 -0.37 4.37
N ARG A 336 -21.41 -0.24 3.21
CA ARG A 336 -20.72 -0.07 1.93
C ARG A 336 -20.08 1.31 1.79
N GLY A 337 -20.67 2.34 2.41
CA GLY A 337 -20.14 3.69 2.40
C GLY A 337 -18.75 3.79 3.03
N TRP A 338 -18.60 3.41 4.29
CA TRP A 338 -17.29 3.54 4.95
C TRP A 338 -16.28 2.50 4.46
N SER A 339 -16.71 1.29 4.09
CA SER A 339 -15.80 0.28 3.53
C SER A 339 -15.29 0.65 2.14
N ALA A 340 -16.03 1.46 1.37
CA ALA A 340 -15.61 1.96 0.06
C ALA A 340 -14.32 2.81 0.11
N ILE A 341 -13.92 3.33 1.29
CA ILE A 341 -12.64 4.01 1.49
C ILE A 341 -11.46 3.13 1.04
N GLY A 342 -11.55 1.81 1.19
CA GLY A 342 -10.52 0.85 0.77
C GLY A 342 -11.03 -0.28 -0.14
N GLY A 343 -12.17 -0.08 -0.80
CA GLY A 343 -12.83 -1.08 -1.66
C GLY A 343 -12.46 -0.95 -3.14
N HIS A 344 -13.43 -1.22 -4.03
CA HIS A 344 -13.23 -1.27 -5.49
C HIS A 344 -12.50 -0.08 -6.10
N LEU A 345 -12.73 1.15 -5.61
CA LEU A 345 -12.02 2.35 -6.05
C LEU A 345 -10.51 2.19 -5.89
N VAL A 346 -10.07 1.75 -4.71
CA VAL A 346 -8.66 1.57 -4.37
C VAL A 346 -8.08 0.35 -5.10
N TRP A 347 -8.78 -0.78 -5.13
CA TRP A 347 -8.33 -1.99 -5.80
C TRP A 347 -8.11 -1.79 -7.30
N ALA A 348 -9.04 -1.09 -7.98
CA ALA A 348 -8.91 -0.75 -9.38
C ALA A 348 -7.77 0.26 -9.63
N SER A 349 -7.55 1.21 -8.71
CA SER A 349 -6.42 2.15 -8.79
C SER A 349 -5.07 1.42 -8.79
N ILE A 350 -4.90 0.42 -7.92
CA ILE A 350 -3.70 -0.41 -7.83
C ILE A 350 -3.45 -1.14 -9.16
N ILE A 351 -4.50 -1.74 -9.74
CA ILE A 351 -4.44 -2.42 -11.04
C ILE A 351 -4.06 -1.44 -12.16
N GLY A 352 -4.63 -0.24 -12.18
CA GLY A 352 -4.33 0.77 -13.19
C GLY A 352 -2.89 1.26 -13.13
N ALA A 353 -2.35 1.46 -11.93
CA ALA A 353 -0.93 1.78 -11.73
C ALA A 353 -0.03 0.66 -12.27
N ALA A 354 -0.34 -0.58 -11.90
CA ALA A 354 0.42 -1.76 -12.31
C ALA A 354 0.44 -1.94 -13.83
N ALA A 355 -0.70 -1.69 -14.49
CA ALA A 355 -0.79 -1.74 -15.95
C ALA A 355 0.15 -0.72 -16.61
N VAL A 356 0.24 0.51 -16.07
CA VAL A 356 1.17 1.53 -16.58
C VAL A 356 2.63 1.16 -16.32
N ILE A 357 2.95 0.68 -15.11
CA ILE A 357 4.31 0.25 -14.72
C ILE A 357 4.85 -0.82 -15.68
N VAL A 358 4.01 -1.79 -16.06
CA VAL A 358 4.45 -2.92 -16.88
C VAL A 358 4.51 -2.62 -18.36
N LYS A 359 3.59 -1.79 -18.90
CA LYS A 359 3.63 -1.43 -20.32
C LYS A 359 4.74 -0.43 -20.66
N ASP A 360 5.22 0.32 -19.68
CA ASP A 360 6.24 1.36 -19.83
C ASP A 360 5.84 2.39 -20.92
N ALA A 361 6.76 2.79 -21.82
CA ALA A 361 6.49 3.71 -22.93
C ALA A 361 5.65 3.11 -24.08
N ARG A 362 5.33 1.81 -24.06
CA ARG A 362 4.60 1.12 -25.13
C ARG A 362 3.10 0.99 -24.82
N HIS A 363 2.35 0.44 -25.78
CA HIS A 363 0.98 -0.02 -25.56
C HIS A 363 0.98 -1.27 -24.66
N PHE A 364 -0.05 -1.41 -23.83
CA PHE A 364 -0.27 -2.62 -23.06
C PHE A 364 -0.69 -3.75 -24.00
N THR A 365 0.03 -4.87 -23.97
CA THR A 365 -0.16 -6.05 -24.83
C THR A 365 -0.40 -7.32 -24.01
N TRP A 366 -0.81 -8.41 -24.66
CA TRP A 366 -1.02 -9.71 -24.00
C TRP A 366 0.19 -10.22 -23.22
N ALA A 367 1.42 -9.91 -23.67
CA ALA A 367 2.64 -10.30 -22.96
C ALA A 367 2.76 -9.62 -21.58
N ASN A 368 2.19 -8.42 -21.42
CA ASN A 368 2.23 -7.66 -20.18
C ASN A 368 1.34 -8.27 -19.09
N ILE A 369 0.31 -9.04 -19.45
CA ILE A 369 -0.59 -9.71 -18.48
C ILE A 369 0.19 -10.72 -17.64
N LEU A 370 1.19 -11.38 -18.24
CA LEU A 370 2.01 -12.38 -17.55
C LEU A 370 3.24 -11.78 -16.85
N ASP A 371 3.41 -10.46 -16.86
CA ASP A 371 4.49 -9.80 -16.11
C ASP A 371 4.25 -10.00 -14.60
N LYS A 372 5.29 -10.45 -13.91
CA LYS A 372 5.24 -10.75 -12.46
C LYS A 372 4.80 -9.55 -11.63
N ARG A 373 5.15 -8.32 -12.05
CA ARG A 373 4.77 -7.08 -11.35
C ARG A 373 3.28 -6.81 -11.53
N PHE A 374 2.75 -6.99 -12.74
CA PHE A 374 1.31 -6.83 -12.99
C PHE A 374 0.52 -7.85 -12.19
N LEU A 375 0.90 -9.13 -12.28
CA LEU A 375 0.25 -10.21 -11.54
C LEU A 375 0.30 -9.98 -10.03
N PHE A 376 1.42 -9.51 -9.49
CA PHE A 376 1.54 -9.21 -8.07
C PHE A 376 0.50 -8.17 -7.60
N PHE A 377 0.45 -7.00 -8.24
CA PHE A 377 -0.50 -5.95 -7.86
C PHE A 377 -1.96 -6.32 -8.17
N PHE A 378 -2.20 -7.06 -9.25
CA PHE A 378 -3.52 -7.60 -9.57
C PHE A 378 -4.02 -8.57 -8.49
N PHE A 379 -3.21 -9.55 -8.10
CA PHE A 379 -3.60 -10.51 -7.08
C PHE A 379 -3.68 -9.89 -5.68
N VAL A 380 -2.93 -8.82 -5.38
CA VAL A 380 -3.16 -8.04 -4.16
C VAL A 380 -4.60 -7.53 -4.12
N SER A 381 -5.10 -6.92 -5.19
CA SER A 381 -6.49 -6.48 -5.28
C SER A 381 -7.49 -7.64 -5.16
N VAL A 382 -7.25 -8.75 -5.85
CA VAL A 382 -8.11 -9.96 -5.76
C VAL A 382 -8.18 -10.52 -4.34
N ILE A 383 -7.03 -10.60 -3.65
CA ILE A 383 -6.97 -11.14 -2.28
C ILE A 383 -7.65 -10.19 -1.30
N LEU A 384 -7.42 -8.88 -1.43
CA LEU A 384 -8.11 -7.88 -0.59
C LEU A 384 -9.63 -7.97 -0.75
N HIS A 385 -10.11 -8.13 -1.99
CA HIS A 385 -11.52 -8.33 -2.30
C HIS A 385 -12.06 -9.64 -1.72
N CYS A 386 -11.36 -10.76 -1.94
CA CYS A 386 -11.74 -12.06 -1.37
C CYS A 386 -11.90 -11.99 0.16
N ILE A 387 -10.94 -11.38 0.87
CA ILE A 387 -11.03 -11.25 2.33
C ILE A 387 -12.18 -10.32 2.72
N TRP A 388 -12.44 -9.27 1.94
CA TRP A 388 -13.58 -8.37 2.16
C TRP A 388 -14.90 -9.14 2.15
N ASP A 389 -15.11 -10.02 1.17
CA ASP A 389 -16.31 -10.84 0.99
C ASP A 389 -16.50 -11.94 2.04
N THR A 390 -15.41 -12.48 2.61
CA THR A 390 -15.51 -13.57 3.58
C THR A 390 -16.05 -13.12 4.95
N ASP A 391 -16.69 -14.02 5.69
CA ASP A 391 -17.13 -13.80 7.08
C ASP A 391 -15.98 -13.90 8.11
N ILE A 392 -14.72 -13.87 7.67
CA ILE A 392 -13.56 -13.91 8.57
C ILE A 392 -13.61 -12.72 9.52
N THR A 393 -13.31 -12.95 10.80
CA THR A 393 -13.21 -11.89 11.81
C THR A 393 -11.79 -11.76 12.34
N VAL A 394 -11.39 -10.54 12.69
CA VAL A 394 -10.11 -10.28 13.36
C VAL A 394 -10.42 -9.89 14.80
N LEU A 395 -9.87 -10.63 15.77
CA LEU A 395 -10.19 -10.47 17.20
C LEU A 395 -11.70 -10.50 17.49
N GLY A 396 -12.46 -11.30 16.73
CA GLY A 396 -13.92 -11.41 16.85
C GLY A 396 -14.71 -10.25 16.24
N SER A 397 -14.08 -9.31 15.52
CA SER A 397 -14.74 -8.17 14.88
C SER A 397 -14.56 -8.16 13.36
N SER A 398 -15.66 -8.12 12.61
CA SER A 398 -15.65 -7.90 11.16
C SER A 398 -15.24 -6.46 10.79
N ASN A 399 -15.63 -5.47 11.60
CA ASN A 399 -15.21 -4.08 11.37
C ASN A 399 -13.68 -3.92 11.49
N LEU A 400 -13.05 -4.65 12.43
CA LEU A 400 -11.60 -4.63 12.56
C LEU A 400 -10.91 -5.24 11.33
N LYS A 401 -11.46 -6.32 10.76
CA LYS A 401 -11.01 -6.85 9.46
C LYS A 401 -11.03 -5.74 8.40
N MET A 402 -12.15 -5.04 8.24
CA MET A 402 -12.29 -3.99 7.23
C MET A 402 -11.27 -2.85 7.43
N VAL A 403 -11.04 -2.43 8.68
CA VAL A 403 -10.02 -1.41 8.98
C VAL A 403 -8.62 -1.87 8.56
N PHE A 404 -8.24 -3.12 8.84
CA PHE A 404 -6.95 -3.66 8.39
C PHE A 404 -6.84 -3.72 6.86
N LEU A 405 -7.89 -4.16 6.17
CA LEU A 405 -7.91 -4.18 4.71
C LEU A 405 -7.74 -2.78 4.11
N ILE A 406 -8.43 -1.78 4.67
CA ILE A 406 -8.31 -0.37 4.26
C ILE A 406 -6.85 0.08 4.44
N ILE A 407 -6.25 -0.15 5.60
CA ILE A 407 -4.85 0.25 5.88
C ILE A 407 -3.90 -0.40 4.86
N ILE A 408 -4.03 -1.71 4.63
CA ILE A 408 -3.17 -2.44 3.68
C ILE A 408 -3.34 -1.86 2.27
N ALA A 409 -4.58 -1.70 1.80
CA ALA A 409 -4.88 -1.17 0.47
C ALA A 409 -4.27 0.23 0.26
N TRP A 410 -4.38 1.10 1.26
CA TRP A 410 -3.82 2.46 1.19
C TRP A 410 -2.28 2.49 1.25
N ILE A 411 -1.63 1.56 1.97
CA ILE A 411 -0.17 1.42 1.90
C ILE A 411 0.27 1.17 0.44
N PHE A 412 -0.41 0.27 -0.28
CA PHE A 412 -0.12 0.03 -1.69
C PHE A 412 -0.34 1.28 -2.56
N VAL A 413 -1.46 1.98 -2.38
CA VAL A 413 -1.72 3.25 -3.09
C VAL A 413 -0.62 4.26 -2.84
N PHE A 414 -0.19 4.45 -1.59
CA PHE A 414 0.85 5.42 -1.25
C PHE A 414 2.22 5.04 -1.84
N ILE A 415 2.57 3.75 -1.87
CA ILE A 415 3.79 3.29 -2.55
C ILE A 415 3.74 3.63 -4.04
N LEU A 416 2.59 3.39 -4.68
CA LEU A 416 2.39 3.65 -6.11
C LEU A 416 2.35 5.15 -6.43
N MET A 417 1.73 5.96 -5.55
CA MET A 417 1.75 7.43 -5.66
C MET A 417 3.19 7.95 -5.55
N LYS A 418 3.97 7.46 -4.58
CA LYS A 418 5.38 7.81 -4.44
C LYS A 418 6.20 7.38 -5.67
N SER A 419 5.93 6.21 -6.23
CA SER A 419 6.55 5.80 -7.50
C SER A 419 6.22 6.77 -8.64
N GLY A 420 4.96 7.21 -8.72
CA GLY A 420 4.53 8.21 -9.70
C GLY A 420 5.15 9.59 -9.52
N LEU A 421 5.36 10.05 -8.28
CA LEU A 421 6.10 11.30 -8.01
C LEU A 421 7.58 11.16 -8.39
N ASN A 422 8.20 10.01 -8.10
CA ASN A 422 9.58 9.75 -8.52
C ASN A 422 9.70 9.69 -10.06
N GLN A 423 8.67 9.20 -10.76
CA GLN A 423 8.58 9.25 -12.21
C GLN A 423 8.52 10.71 -12.73
N VAL A 424 7.85 11.64 -12.05
CA VAL A 424 7.88 13.07 -12.41
C VAL A 424 9.32 13.59 -12.43
N ASN A 425 10.09 13.29 -11.37
CA ASN A 425 11.48 13.73 -11.24
C ASN A 425 12.34 13.20 -12.39
N GLN A 426 12.18 11.92 -12.75
CA GLN A 426 12.90 11.30 -13.86
C GLN A 426 12.59 12.00 -15.18
N ILE A 427 11.31 12.17 -15.52
CA ILE A 427 10.90 12.81 -16.79
C ILE A 427 11.36 14.27 -16.84
N GLN A 428 11.34 14.99 -15.72
CA GLN A 428 11.86 16.36 -15.65
C GLN A 428 13.37 16.42 -15.90
N ASN A 429 14.15 15.53 -15.29
CA ASN A 429 15.60 15.47 -15.50
C ASN A 429 15.94 15.13 -16.95
N ASP A 430 15.28 14.11 -17.52
CA ASP A 430 15.46 13.72 -18.93
C ASP A 430 15.16 14.89 -19.87
N TYR A 431 14.10 15.65 -19.59
CA TYR A 431 13.75 16.83 -20.38
C TYR A 431 14.84 17.91 -20.31
N LEU A 432 15.34 18.22 -19.11
CA LEU A 432 16.39 19.23 -18.91
C LEU A 432 17.71 18.83 -19.58
N GLU A 433 18.07 17.55 -19.53
CA GLU A 433 19.24 17.03 -20.25
C GLU A 433 19.10 17.18 -21.77
N MET A 434 17.93 16.85 -22.33
CA MET A 434 17.69 16.99 -23.76
C MET A 434 17.73 18.46 -24.21
N GLU A 435 17.14 19.37 -23.44
CA GLU A 435 17.18 20.80 -23.75
C GLU A 435 18.60 21.37 -23.61
N GLY A 436 19.37 20.90 -22.62
CA GLY A 436 20.78 21.27 -22.44
C GLY A 436 21.68 20.80 -23.58
N ARG A 437 21.36 19.67 -24.23
CA ARG A 437 22.09 19.18 -25.42
C ARG A 437 21.74 19.93 -26.72
N GLN A 438 20.64 20.68 -26.74
CA GLN A 438 20.18 21.46 -27.90
C GLN A 438 20.62 22.93 -27.87
N ARG A 439 21.17 23.40 -26.75
CA ARG A 439 21.80 24.71 -26.59
C ARG A 439 23.31 24.59 -26.76
#